data_AF-A0A553K7S5-F1
#
_entry.id   AF-A0A553K7S5-F1
#
_cell.length_a   1.000
_cell.length_b   1.000
_cell.length_c   1.000
_cell.angle_alpha   90.00
_cell.angle_beta   90.00
_cell.angle_gamma   90.00
#
_symmetry.space_group_name_H-M   'P 1'
#
loop_
_entity.id
_entity.type
_entity.pdbx_description
1 polymer ?
#
loop_
_entity_poly.entity_id
_entity_poly.type
_entity_poly.pdbx_seq_one_letter_code
_entity_poly.pdbx_strand_id
1 'polypeptide(L)'
;SGSMGNMAGGKTRMEAAKEAIRSFAASLPADARVGLRVYGHEGTGSEADKALSCSKSDVMYPLQAYDRQKLDSALAQFKPAGWTPIALALEQAQKDLQSYKG
;
A
#
# COMPACT_ATOMS: atom_id res chain seq x y z
N SER A 1 7.02 -7.32 -2.27
CA SER A 1 8.41 -7.33 -1.83
C SER A 1 8.69 -8.31 -0.67
N GLY A 2 9.55 -9.30 -0.90
CA GLY A 2 10.13 -10.11 0.19
C GLY A 2 10.91 -9.29 1.23
N SER A 3 11.50 -8.15 0.85
CA SER A 3 12.26 -7.31 1.78
C SER A 3 11.41 -6.67 2.87
N MET A 4 10.09 -6.57 2.68
CA MET A 4 9.15 -6.04 3.67
C MET A 4 8.87 -7.03 4.81
N GLY A 5 9.20 -8.31 4.63
CA GLY A 5 9.17 -9.31 5.68
C GLY A 5 10.40 -9.26 6.59
N ASN A 6 11.46 -8.54 6.21
CA ASN A 6 12.67 -8.43 7.03
C ASN A 6 12.41 -7.63 8.29
N MET A 7 13.14 -7.95 9.36
CA MET A 7 13.09 -7.21 10.61
C MET A 7 13.71 -5.81 10.48
N ALA A 8 13.14 -4.87 11.23
CA ALA A 8 13.62 -3.53 11.47
C ALA A 8 13.41 -3.21 12.97
N GLY A 9 14.43 -3.50 13.77
CA GLY A 9 14.30 -3.51 15.23
C GLY A 9 13.44 -4.68 15.70
N GLY A 10 12.45 -4.41 16.55
CA GLY A 10 11.57 -5.44 17.15
C GLY A 10 10.36 -5.87 16.31
N LYS A 11 10.22 -5.36 15.07
CA LYS A 11 9.09 -5.65 14.17
C LYS A 11 9.57 -5.77 12.72
N THR A 12 8.74 -6.30 11.84
CA THR A 12 9.01 -6.33 10.41
C THR A 12 8.92 -4.93 9.79
N ARG A 13 9.60 -4.71 8.66
CA ARG A 13 9.50 -3.46 7.89
C ARG A 13 8.06 -3.18 7.46
N MET A 14 7.26 -4.21 7.18
CA MET A 14 5.84 -4.06 6.89
C MET A 14 5.04 -3.55 8.09
N GLU A 15 5.25 -4.11 9.27
CA GLU A 15 4.58 -3.62 10.49
C GLU A 15 4.96 -2.17 10.77
N ALA A 16 6.25 -1.83 10.67
CA ALA A 16 6.72 -0.46 10.80
C ALA A 16 6.05 0.49 9.77
N ALA A 17 5.93 0.06 8.51
CA ALA A 17 5.26 0.85 7.48
C ALA A 17 3.76 1.04 7.76
N LYS A 18 3.06 -0.02 8.19
CA LYS A 18 1.62 0.07 8.55
C LYS A 18 1.40 1.04 9.71
N GLU A 19 2.26 1.02 10.72
CA GLU A 19 2.20 2.00 11.83
C GLU A 19 2.48 3.43 11.38
N ALA A 20 3.46 3.64 10.50
CA ALA A 20 3.77 4.94 9.94
C ALA A 20 2.59 5.50 9.13
N ILE A 21 1.95 4.67 8.29
CA ILE A 21 0.76 5.04 7.53
C ILE A 21 -0.39 5.45 8.46
N ARG A 22 -0.65 4.67 9.53
CA ARG A 22 -1.67 5.03 10.53
C ARG A 22 -1.41 6.37 11.18
N SER A 23 -0.17 6.59 11.61
CA SER A 23 0.26 7.82 12.28
C SER A 23 0.14 9.02 11.36
N PHE A 24 0.57 8.87 10.10
CA PHE A 24 0.42 9.90 9.07
C PHE A 24 -1.06 10.22 8.82
N ALA A 25 -1.90 9.21 8.54
CA ALA A 25 -3.31 9.42 8.24
C ALA A 25 -4.07 10.08 9.39
N ALA A 26 -3.75 9.72 10.64
CA ALA A 26 -4.35 10.32 11.83
C ALA A 26 -3.90 11.78 12.07
N SER A 27 -2.77 12.20 11.50
CA SER A 27 -2.27 13.58 11.63
C SER A 27 -2.84 14.54 10.60
N LEU A 28 -3.59 14.03 9.61
CA LEU A 28 -4.11 14.85 8.52
C LEU A 28 -5.29 15.73 8.97
N PRO A 29 -5.45 16.92 8.36
CA PRO A 29 -6.64 17.76 8.52
C PRO A 29 -7.94 17.03 8.18
N ALA A 30 -9.06 17.46 8.77
CA ALA A 30 -10.36 16.79 8.59
C ALA A 30 -10.90 16.85 7.15
N ASP A 31 -10.47 17.83 6.37
CA ASP A 31 -10.81 18.02 4.95
C ASP A 31 -9.87 17.24 4.01
N ALA A 32 -8.79 16.65 4.52
CA ALA A 32 -7.88 15.86 3.71
C ALA A 32 -8.52 14.54 3.26
N ARG A 33 -8.28 14.20 1.99
CA ARG A 33 -8.65 12.90 1.41
C ARG A 33 -7.41 12.02 1.29
N VAL A 34 -7.55 10.77 1.69
CA VAL A 34 -6.47 9.77 1.70
C VAL A 34 -6.83 8.61 0.80
N GLY A 35 -5.88 8.14 0.02
CA GLY A 35 -5.96 6.89 -0.75
C GLY A 35 -4.78 5.99 -0.40
N LEU A 36 -4.99 4.68 -0.39
CA LEU A 36 -3.95 3.68 -0.21
C LEU A 36 -3.95 2.74 -1.41
N ARG A 37 -2.86 2.77 -2.18
CA ARG A 37 -2.55 1.79 -3.22
C ARG A 37 -1.39 0.92 -2.76
N VAL A 38 -1.53 -0.39 -2.95
CA VAL A 38 -0.53 -1.38 -2.54
C VAL A 38 -0.10 -2.17 -3.77
N TYR A 39 1.20 -2.23 -3.99
CA TYR A 39 1.79 -2.98 -5.10
C TYR A 39 2.63 -4.14 -4.57
N GLY A 40 2.78 -5.16 -5.40
CA GLY A 40 3.69 -6.25 -5.08
C GLY A 40 3.38 -6.90 -3.74
N HIS A 41 2.10 -7.24 -3.54
CA HIS A 41 1.58 -7.88 -2.32
C HIS A 41 0.91 -9.23 -2.62
N GLU A 42 0.78 -9.58 -3.90
CA GLU A 42 0.35 -10.90 -4.36
C GLU A 42 1.54 -11.73 -4.85
N GLY A 43 1.39 -13.06 -4.81
CA GLY A 43 2.43 -14.01 -5.20
C GLY A 43 3.55 -14.13 -4.16
N THR A 44 4.67 -14.73 -4.55
CA THR A 44 5.86 -14.92 -3.71
C THR A 44 7.07 -14.18 -4.27
N GLY A 45 8.17 -14.16 -3.50
CA GLY A 45 9.46 -13.65 -3.98
C GLY A 45 10.16 -14.56 -5.00
N SER A 46 9.55 -15.68 -5.41
CA SER A 46 10.12 -16.58 -6.42
C SER A 46 10.05 -15.97 -7.82
N GLU A 47 10.89 -16.45 -8.74
CA GLU A 47 10.84 -16.03 -10.14
C GLU A 47 9.55 -16.46 -10.84
N ALA A 48 8.99 -17.61 -10.46
CA ALA A 48 7.73 -18.11 -11.02
C ALA A 48 6.56 -17.13 -10.82
N ASP A 49 6.53 -16.45 -9.67
CA ASP A 49 5.48 -15.47 -9.34
C ASP A 49 5.84 -14.03 -9.72
N LYS A 50 6.97 -13.81 -10.40
CA LYS A 50 7.44 -12.46 -10.77
C LYS A 50 6.46 -11.75 -11.69
N ALA A 51 5.95 -12.43 -12.71
CA ALA A 51 4.97 -11.85 -13.63
C ALA A 51 3.67 -11.47 -12.90
N LEU A 52 3.16 -12.36 -12.04
CA LEU A 52 1.98 -12.10 -11.21
C LEU A 52 2.22 -10.87 -10.33
N SER A 53 3.28 -10.90 -9.53
CA SER A 53 3.64 -9.81 -8.61
C SER A 53 3.80 -8.47 -9.33
N CYS A 54 4.44 -8.46 -10.49
CA CYS A 54 4.72 -7.23 -11.24
C CYS A 54 3.49 -6.62 -11.91
N SER A 55 2.45 -7.42 -12.16
CA SER A 55 1.18 -6.94 -12.71
C SER A 55 0.23 -6.37 -11.65
N LYS A 56 0.54 -6.58 -10.36
CA LYS A 56 -0.38 -6.34 -9.25
C LYS A 56 -0.08 -5.06 -8.50
N SER A 57 -1.03 -4.14 -8.60
CA SER A 57 -1.08 -2.89 -7.88
C SER A 57 -2.56 -2.52 -7.74
N ASP A 58 -3.01 -2.40 -6.50
CA ASP A 58 -4.43 -2.37 -6.17
C ASP A 58 -4.73 -1.25 -5.18
N VAL A 59 -5.91 -0.63 -5.34
CA VAL A 59 -6.41 0.37 -4.39
C VAL A 59 -7.07 -0.36 -3.23
N MET A 60 -6.39 -0.39 -2.09
CA MET A 60 -6.89 -1.02 -0.85
C MET A 60 -7.77 -0.08 -0.04
N TYR A 61 -7.55 1.22 -0.19
CA TYR A 61 -8.38 2.28 0.40
C TYR A 61 -8.61 3.34 -0.67
N PRO A 62 -9.85 3.50 -1.19
CA PRO A 62 -10.12 4.50 -2.20
C PRO A 62 -9.94 5.91 -1.64
N LEU A 63 -9.72 6.90 -2.52
CA LEU A 63 -9.53 8.30 -2.11
C LEU A 63 -10.80 8.86 -1.44
N GLN A 64 -10.81 8.88 -0.11
CA GLN A 64 -11.94 9.32 0.71
C GLN A 64 -11.45 10.06 1.96
N ALA A 65 -12.35 10.71 2.69
CA ALA A 65 -12.02 11.29 4.00
C ALA A 65 -11.42 10.23 4.92
N TYR A 66 -10.54 10.63 5.84
CA TYR A 66 -9.89 9.67 6.73
C TYR A 66 -10.93 8.95 7.62
N ASP A 67 -10.92 7.62 7.55
CA ASP A 67 -11.71 6.72 8.38
C ASP A 67 -10.75 5.67 8.95
N ARG A 68 -10.54 5.75 10.27
CA ARG A 68 -9.59 4.88 10.97
C ARG A 68 -9.93 3.40 10.81
N GLN A 69 -11.19 3.02 10.96
CA GLN A 69 -11.62 1.63 10.93
C GLN A 69 -11.47 1.03 9.53
N LYS A 70 -11.84 1.79 8.50
CA LYS A 70 -11.66 1.36 7.11
C LYS A 70 -10.18 1.28 6.73
N LEU A 71 -9.36 2.24 7.16
CA LEU A 71 -7.92 2.19 6.90
C LEU A 71 -7.28 0.99 7.58
N ASP A 72 -7.60 0.73 8.86
CA ASP A 72 -7.09 -0.44 9.58
C ASP A 72 -7.51 -1.75 8.92
N SER A 73 -8.76 -1.82 8.43
CA SER A 73 -9.26 -2.98 7.67
C SER A 73 -8.49 -3.17 6.37
N ALA A 74 -8.21 -2.09 5.62
CA ALA A 74 -7.42 -2.14 4.39
C ALA A 74 -5.97 -2.60 4.66
N LEU A 75 -5.34 -2.08 5.72
CA LEU A 75 -3.99 -2.46 6.14
C LEU A 75 -3.88 -3.93 6.55
N ALA A 76 -4.97 -4.55 7.00
CA ALA A 76 -4.99 -5.97 7.37
C ALA A 76 -5.04 -6.93 6.16
N GLN A 77 -5.46 -6.46 4.99
CA GLN A 77 -5.72 -7.32 3.81
C GLN A 77 -4.46 -7.79 3.09
N PHE A 78 -3.31 -7.18 3.34
CA PHE A 78 -2.08 -7.50 2.61
C PHE A 78 -0.91 -7.86 3.53
N LYS A 79 -0.04 -8.73 3.00
CA LYS A 79 1.16 -9.25 3.66
C LYS A 79 2.41 -8.93 2.81
N PRO A 80 3.61 -8.99 3.39
CA PRO A 80 4.84 -8.92 2.61
C PRO A 80 4.90 -10.13 1.66
N ALA A 81 4.80 -9.89 0.36
CA ALA A 81 4.81 -10.95 -0.64
C ALA A 81 5.33 -10.41 -1.97
N GLY A 82 5.76 -11.21 -2.92
CA GLY A 82 6.00 -10.73 -4.29
C GLY A 82 7.21 -9.81 -4.56
N TRP A 83 7.21 -9.26 -5.77
CA TRP A 83 8.19 -8.33 -6.37
C TRP A 83 7.73 -6.86 -6.29
N THR A 84 8.55 -5.91 -6.78
CA THR A 84 8.40 -4.47 -6.48
C THR A 84 8.10 -3.64 -7.76
N PRO A 85 6.89 -3.70 -8.35
CA PRO A 85 6.56 -2.95 -9.57
C PRO A 85 6.22 -1.47 -9.30
N ILE A 86 7.17 -0.71 -8.75
CA ILE A 86 6.94 0.69 -8.34
C ILE A 86 6.55 1.61 -9.51
N ALA A 87 7.12 1.39 -10.70
CA ALA A 87 6.78 2.20 -11.88
C ALA A 87 5.30 2.06 -12.26
N LEU A 88 4.79 0.82 -12.34
CA LEU A 88 3.37 0.55 -12.61
C LEU A 88 2.46 1.19 -11.55
N ALA A 89 2.85 1.10 -10.27
CA ALA A 89 2.07 1.66 -9.18
C ALA A 89 1.95 3.19 -9.28
N LEU A 90 3.03 3.88 -9.68
CA LEU A 90 3.03 5.32 -9.89
C LEU A 90 2.16 5.74 -11.09
N GLU A 91 2.27 5.03 -12.21
CA GLU A 91 1.41 5.28 -13.40
C GLU A 91 -0.07 5.09 -13.07
N GLN A 92 -0.42 4.07 -12.29
CA GLN A 92 -1.79 3.84 -11.86
C GLN A 92 -2.26 4.87 -10.83
N ALA A 93 -1.40 5.28 -9.90
CA ALA A 93 -1.73 6.35 -8.96
C ALA A 93 -2.04 7.67 -9.68
N GLN A 94 -1.32 7.98 -10.76
CA GLN A 94 -1.66 9.12 -11.61
C GLN A 94 -3.09 8.97 -12.17
N LYS A 95 -3.45 7.79 -12.71
CA LYS A 95 -4.79 7.51 -13.24
C LYS A 95 -5.88 7.62 -12.17
N ASP A 96 -5.61 7.15 -10.95
CA ASP A 96 -6.55 7.27 -9.82
C ASP A 96 -6.86 8.74 -9.53
N LEU A 97 -5.83 9.60 -9.59
CA LEU A 97 -5.94 11.02 -9.30
C LEU A 97 -6.51 11.84 -10.47
N GLN A 98 -6.45 11.38 -11.72
CA GLN A 98 -6.95 12.12 -12.90
C GLN A 98 -8.42 12.54 -12.79
N SER A 99 -9.23 11.77 -12.06
CA SER A 99 -10.65 12.07 -11.84
C SER A 99 -10.90 13.17 -10.80
N TYR A 100 -9.89 13.54 -10.02
CA TYR A 100 -9.99 14.54 -8.97
C TYR A 100 -9.35 15.86 -9.42
N LYS A 101 -10.09 16.96 -9.24
CA LYS A 101 -9.54 18.31 -9.39
C LYS A 101 -8.95 18.73 -8.05
N GLY A 102 -7.68 19.16 -8.07
CA GLY A 102 -7.00 19.75 -6.93
C GLY A 102 -7.52 21.14 -6.58
#